data_AF-A0A925GI85-F1
#
_entry.id   AF-A0A925GI85-F1
#
_cell.length_a   1.000
_cell.length_b   1.000
_cell.length_c   1.000
_cell.angle_alpha   90.00
_cell.angle_beta   90.00
_cell.angle_gamma   90.00
#
_symmetry.space_group_name_H-M   'P 1'
#
loop_
_entity.id
_entity.type
_entity.pdbx_description
1 polymer ?
#
loop_
_entity_poly.entity_id
_entity_poly.type
_entity_poly.pdbx_seq_one_letter_code
_entity_poly.pdbx_strand_id
1 'polypeptide(L)'
;MDFPKVAIEYVRESIVSGKNTPSVIFLDLRMPDMSGFEFLKALENIPELKPDQIKIYILSSSLDPGDMKRVKENRLVSKFIGKPLTSQALAEI
;
A
#
# COMPACT_ATOMS: atom_id res chain seq x y z
N MET A 1 17.10 7.03 6.07
CA MET A 1 16.17 8.16 5.82
C MET A 1 14.78 7.57 6.09
N ASP A 2 14.08 7.99 7.15
CA ASP A 2 12.90 7.27 7.69
C ASP A 2 11.59 7.40 6.86
N PHE A 3 11.68 7.44 5.52
CA PHE A 3 10.53 7.70 4.65
C PHE A 3 9.33 6.78 4.85
N PRO A 4 9.49 5.44 5.00
CA PRO A 4 8.35 4.56 5.22
C PRO A 4 7.61 4.87 6.53
N LYS A 5 8.34 5.23 7.60
CA LYS A 5 7.75 5.57 8.90
C LYS A 5 6.96 6.87 8.83
N VAL A 6 7.52 7.89 8.16
CA VAL A 6 6.83 9.18 7.95
C VAL A 6 5.52 8.99 7.18
N ALA A 7 5.52 8.14 6.15
CA ALA A 7 4.31 7.84 5.39
C ALA A 7 3.25 7.10 6.23
N ILE A 8 3.64 6.14 7.07
CA ILE A 8 2.71 5.45 8.00
C ILE A 8 2.08 6.46 8.97
N GLU A 9 2.89 7.35 9.54
CA GLU A 9 2.40 8.35 10.49
C GLU A 9 1.44 9.32 9.83
N TYR A 10 1.77 9.81 8.63
CA TYR A 10 0.85 10.63 7.84
C TYR A 10 -0.50 9.94 7.60
N VAL A 11 -0.49 8.66 7.20
CA VAL A 11 -1.73 7.90 6.99
C VAL A 11 -2.52 7.79 8.29
N ARG A 12 -1.87 7.44 9.40
CA ARG A 12 -2.49 7.35 10.73
C ARG A 12 -3.13 8.68 11.15
N GLU A 13 -2.39 9.78 11.09
CA GLU A 13 -2.90 11.11 11.45
C GLU A 13 -4.06 11.54 10.55
N SER A 14 -3.98 11.24 9.24
CA SER A 14 -5.06 11.56 8.29
C SER A 14 -6.35 10.79 8.59
N ILE A 15 -6.25 9.53 9.04
CA ILE A 15 -7.39 8.69 9.40
C ILE A 15 -8.01 9.20 10.72
N VAL A 16 -7.18 9.43 11.74
CA VAL A 16 -7.63 9.88 13.07
C VAL A 16 -8.29 11.27 13.00
N SER A 17 -7.70 12.19 12.23
CA SER A 17 -8.25 13.53 12.05
C SER A 17 -9.46 13.58 11.10
N GLY A 18 -9.68 12.52 10.31
CA GLY A 18 -10.69 12.48 9.26
C GLY A 18 -10.44 13.48 8.12
N LYS A 19 -9.21 14.00 7.98
CA LYS A 19 -8.83 15.01 6.99
C LYS A 19 -7.70 14.49 6.11
N ASN A 20 -7.78 14.79 4.81
CA ASN A 20 -6.76 14.45 3.82
C ASN A 20 -6.38 12.95 3.78
N THR A 21 -7.29 12.06 4.19
CA THR A 21 -7.09 10.62 4.07
C THR A 21 -6.93 10.27 2.60
N PRO A 22 -5.82 9.61 2.20
CA PRO A 22 -5.64 9.20 0.82
C PRO A 22 -6.67 8.13 0.47
N SER A 23 -7.36 8.31 -0.66
CA SER A 23 -8.26 7.27 -1.19
C SER A 23 -7.50 6.12 -1.86
N VAL A 24 -6.28 6.40 -2.32
CA VAL A 24 -5.43 5.46 -3.07
C VAL A 24 -3.99 5.57 -2.60
N ILE A 25 -3.32 4.43 -2.41
CA ILE A 25 -1.88 4.33 -2.18
C ILE A 25 -1.28 3.39 -3.22
N PHE A 26 -0.25 3.85 -3.92
CA PHE A 26 0.63 2.98 -4.71
C PHE A 26 1.85 2.63 -3.86
N LEU A 27 2.01 1.35 -3.54
CA LEU A 27 3.01 0.87 -2.59
C LEU A 27 4.03 -0.03 -3.27
N ASP A 28 5.31 0.34 -3.17
CA ASP A 28 6.42 -0.50 -3.62
C ASP A 28 6.67 -1.66 -2.64
N LEU A 29 6.80 -2.89 -3.13
CA LEU A 29 7.21 -4.02 -2.27
C LEU A 29 8.66 -3.93 -1.83
N ARG A 30 9.53 -3.43 -2.71
CA ARG A 30 10.98 -3.43 -2.53
C ARG A 30 11.41 -2.00 -2.17
N MET A 31 11.30 -1.67 -0.89
CA MET A 31 11.74 -0.39 -0.33
C MET A 31 12.98 -0.60 0.56
N PRO A 32 13.91 0.38 0.61
CA PRO A 32 14.97 0.39 1.61
C PRO A 32 14.38 0.49 3.03
N ASP A 33 15.08 -0.08 4.01
CA ASP A 33 14.79 -0.04 5.46
C ASP A 33 13.51 -0.79 5.92
N MET A 34 12.42 -0.75 5.15
CA MET A 34 11.14 -1.42 5.46
C MET A 34 10.52 -1.96 4.16
N SER A 35 10.10 -3.22 4.13
CA SER A 35 9.40 -3.79 2.98
C SER A 35 7.96 -3.28 2.87
N GLY A 36 7.39 -3.30 1.65
CA GLY A 36 5.97 -2.97 1.46
C GLY A 36 5.03 -3.87 2.28
N PHE A 37 5.43 -5.11 2.57
CA PHE A 37 4.64 -5.98 3.45
C PHE A 37 4.64 -5.54 4.91
N GLU A 38 5.76 -5.02 5.42
CA GLU A 38 5.82 -4.44 6.76
C GLU A 38 5.00 -3.16 6.85
N PHE A 39 5.01 -2.35 5.78
CA PHE A 39 4.14 -1.17 5.65
C PHE A 39 2.65 -1.56 5.71
N LEU A 40 2.23 -2.57 4.93
CA LEU A 40 0.85 -3.09 4.97
C LEU A 40 0.47 -3.53 6.39
N LYS A 41 1.35 -4.29 7.06
CA LYS A 41 1.12 -4.76 8.43
C LYS A 41 0.98 -3.58 9.41
N ALA A 42 1.75 -2.52 9.23
CA ALA A 42 1.65 -1.31 10.06
C ALA A 42 0.30 -0.60 9.88
N LEU A 43 -0.23 -0.54 8.65
CA LEU A 43 -1.55 0.01 8.38
C LEU A 43 -2.70 -0.86 8.90
N GLU A 44 -2.59 -2.20 8.79
CA GLU A 44 -3.58 -3.13 9.35
C GLU A 44 -3.74 -3.01 10.86
N ASN A 45 -2.72 -2.51 11.55
CA ASN A 45 -2.72 -2.29 12.99
C ASN A 45 -3.29 -0.92 13.40
N ILE A 46 -3.78 -0.10 12.46
CA ILE A 46 -4.47 1.16 12.77
C ILE A 46 -5.96 0.83 13.03
N PRO A 47 -6.44 0.92 14.29
CA PRO A 47 -7.81 0.50 14.62
C PRO A 47 -8.91 1.31 13.93
N GLU A 48 -8.62 2.57 13.61
CA GLU A 48 -9.54 3.50 12.95
C GLU A 48 -9.63 3.28 11.44
N LEU A 49 -8.72 2.49 10.85
CA LEU A 49 -8.73 2.20 9.42
C LEU A 49 -9.91 1.26 9.09
N LYS A 50 -10.91 1.81 8.40
CA LYS A 50 -12.06 1.02 7.96
C LYS A 50 -11.73 0.19 6.71
N PRO A 51 -12.40 -0.95 6.51
CA PRO A 51 -12.37 -1.66 5.23
C PRO A 51 -12.68 -0.71 4.07
N ASP A 52 -11.97 -0.87 2.95
CA ASP A 52 -12.17 -0.11 1.70
C ASP A 52 -11.98 1.41 1.79
N GLN A 53 -11.55 1.95 2.94
CA GLN A 53 -11.28 3.38 3.12
C GLN A 53 -10.09 3.85 2.27
N ILE A 54 -9.11 2.98 2.07
CA ILE A 54 -7.91 3.23 1.28
C ILE A 54 -7.71 2.03 0.35
N LYS A 55 -7.67 2.28 -0.97
CA LYS A 55 -7.30 1.25 -1.94
C LYS A 55 -5.79 1.20 -2.09
N ILE A 56 -5.18 0.06 -1.76
CA ILE A 56 -3.73 -0.11 -1.90
C ILE A 56 -3.42 -0.92 -3.15
N TYR A 57 -2.61 -0.34 -4.04
CA TYR A 57 -2.11 -0.99 -5.25
C TYR A 57 -0.63 -1.28 -5.08
N ILE A 58 -0.26 -2.55 -5.23
CA ILE A 58 1.13 -2.98 -5.05
C ILE A 58 1.89 -2.81 -6.36
N LEU A 59 3.06 -2.16 -6.30
CA LEU A 59 4.00 -2.00 -7.40
C LEU A 59 5.20 -2.94 -7.18
N SER A 60 5.49 -3.81 -8.14
CA SER A 60 6.72 -4.62 -8.10
C SER A 60 7.28 -4.90 -9.49
N SER A 61 8.60 -5.03 -9.57
CA SER A 61 9.32 -5.41 -10.79
C SER A 61 9.35 -6.93 -11.02
N SER A 62 9.02 -7.73 -10.00
CA SER A 62 9.00 -9.19 -10.07
C SER A 62 7.61 -9.74 -9.82
N LEU A 63 7.22 -10.71 -10.64
CA LEU A 63 6.02 -11.54 -10.47
C LEU A 63 6.36 -12.80 -9.67
N ASP A 64 7.04 -12.63 -8.52
CA ASP A 64 7.34 -13.77 -7.66
C ASP A 64 6.02 -14.40 -7.18
N PRO A 65 5.78 -15.70 -7.41
CA PRO A 65 4.52 -16.34 -7.04
C PRO A 65 4.21 -16.27 -5.54
N GLY A 66 5.24 -16.26 -4.69
CA GLY A 66 5.10 -16.14 -3.24
C GLY A 66 4.62 -14.74 -2.84
N ASP A 67 5.25 -13.69 -3.40
CA ASP A 67 4.81 -12.31 -3.21
C ASP A 67 3.36 -12.13 -3.71
N MET A 68 3.03 -12.67 -4.89
CA MET A 68 1.67 -12.60 -5.45
C MET A 68 0.62 -13.27 -4.56
N LYS A 69 0.95 -14.43 -3.98
CA LYS A 69 0.04 -15.12 -3.05
C LYS A 69 -0.17 -14.28 -1.79
N ARG A 70 0.91 -13.79 -1.19
CA ARG A 70 0.86 -12.96 0.03
C ARG A 70 0.07 -11.66 -0.18
N VAL A 71 0.23 -11.04 -1.35
CA VAL A 71 -0.53 -9.85 -1.75
C VAL A 71 -2.01 -10.14 -1.86
N LYS A 72 -2.40 -11.24 -2.53
CA LYS A 72 -3.82 -11.64 -2.70
C LYS A 72 -4.51 -11.97 -1.38
N GLU A 73 -3.77 -12.46 -0.40
CA GLU A 73 -4.29 -12.79 0.93
C GLU A 73 -4.42 -11.56 1.85
N ASN A 74 -3.85 -10.41 1.48
CA ASN A 74 -3.92 -9.19 2.28
C ASN A 74 -5.21 -8.41 1.97
N ARG A 75 -6.04 -8.21 2.99
CA ARG A 75 -7.35 -7.53 2.89
C ARG A 75 -7.28 -6.05 2.50
N LEU A 76 -6.16 -5.37 2.70
CA LEU A 76 -6.00 -3.97 2.32
C LEU A 76 -5.59 -3.80 0.86
N VAL A 77 -5.08 -4.85 0.22
CA VAL A 77 -4.58 -4.77 -1.15
C VAL A 77 -5.70 -5.00 -2.14
N SER A 78 -5.88 -4.04 -3.05
CA SER A 78 -6.87 -4.12 -4.13
C SER A 78 -6.33 -4.85 -5.37
N LYS A 79 -5.11 -4.50 -5.83
CA LYS A 79 -4.53 -5.08 -7.06
C LYS A 79 -3.01 -4.99 -7.04
N PHE A 80 -2.37 -5.92 -7.73
CA PHE A 80 -0.96 -5.87 -8.06
C PHE A 80 -0.76 -5.27 -9.46
N ILE A 81 0.23 -4.40 -9.60
CA ILE A 81 0.62 -3.74 -10.85
C ILE A 81 2.11 -4.00 -11.09
N GLY A 82 2.41 -4.60 -12.24
CA GLY A 82 3.79 -4.76 -12.70
C GLY A 82 4.40 -3.42 -13.06
N LYS A 83 5.63 -3.17 -12.61
CA LYS A 83 6.39 -1.96 -13.01
C LYS A 83 6.86 -2.08 -14.48
N PRO A 84 7.06 -0.96 -15.18
CA PRO A 84 6.82 0.43 -14.74
C PRO A 84 5.32 0.75 -14.65
N LEU A 85 4.96 1.70 -13.80
CA LEU A 85 3.58 2.21 -13.74
C LEU A 85 3.31 3.04 -15.00
N THR A 86 2.54 2.50 -15.93
CA THR A 86 2.19 3.15 -17.20
C THR A 86 0.81 3.80 -17.14
N SER A 87 0.55 4.78 -18.01
CA SER A 87 -0.79 5.38 -18.15
C SER A 87 -1.85 4.36 -18.53
N GLN A 88 -1.48 3.33 -19.30
CA GLN A 88 -2.36 2.22 -19.64
C GLN A 88 -2.75 1.42 -18.38
N ALA A 89 -1.78 1.07 -17.53
CA ALA A 89 -2.05 0.36 -16.28
C ALA A 89 -2.95 1.17 -15.34
N LEU A 90 -2.79 2.50 -15.32
CA LEU A 90 -3.62 3.41 -14.54
C LEU A 90 -5.05 3.52 -15.07
N ALA A 91 -5.27 3.40 -16.38
CA ALA A 91 -6.60 3.46 -16.98
C ALA A 91 -7.50 2.25 -16.62
N GLU A 92 -6.90 1.17 -16.09
CA GLU A 92 -7.60 -0.05 -15.65
C GLU A 92 -7.94 -0.06 -14.15
N ILE A 93 -7.77 1.08 -13.46
CA ILE A 93 -7.94 1.23 -12.00
C ILE A 93 -9.18 2.08 -11.71
#